data_AF-A0A7S0TKD7-F1
#
_entry.id   AF-A0A7S0TKD7-F1
#
_cell.length_a   1.000
_cell.length_b   1.000
_cell.length_c   1.000
_cell.angle_alpha   90.00
_cell.angle_beta   90.00
_cell.angle_gamma   90.00
#
_symmetry.space_group_name_H-M   'P 1'
#
loop_
_entity.id
_entity.type
_entity.pdbx_description
1 polymer ?
#
loop_
_entity_poly.entity_id
_entity_poly.type
_entity_poly.pdbx_seq_one_letter_code
_entity_poly.pdbx_strand_id
1 'polypeptide(L)'
;MLSSNAVLHIGILAGGAGLYLLFVKERSIGWNPHAKDSNAEKREDCHRKTERCVYDIGDLKAPHMVGYPLRLFSMLNYVPLLGDVLRMHLLKVQGFIKVRKFTLSLADDCPPTLHPVAKLHDDTMDEHNELAKAYGVDWVGSLQTQSKPHLGSLELQQAYRAGKATPSAVVEATLDAIRDNMSSGAPFRAFTQCNEQDARAQAEASTRRWASLKPLGPL
;
A
#
# COMPACT_ATOMS: atom_id res chain seq x y z
N MET A 1 -34.09 -39.66 22.82
CA MET A 1 -34.63 -40.73 21.97
C MET A 1 -34.12 -40.49 20.55
N LEU A 2 -33.36 -41.47 20.01
CA LEU A 2 -33.00 -41.72 18.60
C LEU A 2 -32.23 -40.58 17.88
N SER A 3 -30.89 -40.59 17.82
CA SER A 3 -29.98 -41.46 17.04
C SER A 3 -30.20 -41.43 15.53
N SER A 4 -29.26 -40.81 14.80
CA SER A 4 -28.74 -41.36 13.55
C SER A 4 -27.37 -40.76 13.21
N ASN A 5 -26.35 -41.59 13.41
CA ASN A 5 -25.01 -41.45 12.86
C ASN A 5 -25.05 -41.82 11.37
N ALA A 6 -24.46 -41.01 10.51
CA ALA A 6 -24.12 -41.42 9.14
C ALA A 6 -22.61 -41.68 9.07
N VAL A 7 -22.28 -42.97 9.01
CA VAL A 7 -20.93 -43.52 8.82
C VAL A 7 -20.55 -43.37 7.35
N LEU A 8 -19.44 -42.70 7.07
CA LEU A 8 -18.86 -42.61 5.73
C LEU A 8 -17.92 -43.80 5.52
N HIS A 9 -18.34 -44.75 4.66
CA HIS A 9 -17.49 -45.84 4.20
C HIS A 9 -16.39 -45.32 3.28
N ILE A 10 -15.12 -45.51 3.68
CA ILE A 10 -13.95 -45.34 2.81
C ILE A 10 -13.78 -46.65 2.04
N GLY A 11 -14.20 -46.66 0.77
CA GLY A 11 -13.83 -47.69 -0.19
C GLY A 11 -12.51 -47.32 -0.86
N ILE A 12 -11.44 -48.07 -0.56
CA ILE A 12 -10.19 -48.03 -1.30
C ILE A 12 -10.40 -48.83 -2.59
N LEU A 13 -10.44 -48.14 -3.74
CA LEU A 13 -10.37 -48.77 -5.06
C LEU A 13 -9.09 -48.29 -5.73
N ALA A 14 -8.18 -49.26 -5.88
CA ALA A 14 -6.95 -49.15 -6.63
C ALA A 14 -7.24 -49.00 -8.13
N GLY A 15 -6.43 -48.18 -8.80
CA GLY A 15 -6.23 -48.23 -10.24
C GLY A 15 -6.72 -47.00 -11.01
N GLY A 16 -5.82 -46.37 -11.75
CA GLY A 16 -6.15 -45.52 -12.89
C GLY A 16 -5.79 -44.05 -12.71
N ALA A 17 -4.72 -43.64 -13.38
CA ALA A 17 -4.35 -42.24 -13.57
C ALA A 17 -5.50 -41.46 -14.22
N GLY A 18 -5.90 -40.36 -13.58
CA GLY A 18 -6.85 -39.39 -14.10
C GLY A 18 -6.67 -38.05 -13.40
N LEU A 19 -5.79 -37.21 -13.94
CA LEU A 19 -5.59 -35.83 -13.48
C LEU A 19 -6.83 -35.01 -13.88
N TYR A 20 -7.82 -34.93 -12.99
CA TYR A 20 -8.98 -34.06 -13.20
C TYR A 20 -8.60 -32.59 -13.01
N LEU A 21 -8.40 -31.88 -14.12
CA LEU A 21 -8.42 -30.42 -14.15
C LEU A 21 -9.84 -29.94 -13.87
N LEU A 22 -10.08 -29.48 -12.64
CA LEU A 22 -11.30 -28.77 -12.26
C LEU A 22 -11.39 -27.44 -13.02
N PHE A 23 -12.25 -27.40 -14.04
CA PHE A 23 -12.69 -26.16 -14.66
C PHE A 23 -13.62 -25.42 -13.69
N VAL A 24 -13.09 -24.40 -13.02
CA VAL A 24 -13.90 -23.45 -12.26
C VAL A 24 -14.60 -22.52 -13.25
N LYS A 25 -15.93 -22.56 -13.28
CA LYS A 25 -16.79 -21.69 -14.08
C LYS A 25 -16.75 -20.27 -13.49
N GLU A 26 -16.08 -19.38 -14.21
CA GLU A 26 -15.86 -17.98 -13.84
C GLU A 26 -17.15 -17.15 -14.01
N ARG A 27 -17.59 -16.45 -12.97
CA ARG A 27 -18.61 -15.39 -13.07
C ARG A 27 -17.89 -14.09 -13.42
N SER A 28 -17.96 -13.68 -14.68
CA SER A 28 -17.56 -12.33 -15.09
C SER A 28 -18.58 -11.32 -14.55
N ILE A 29 -18.20 -10.55 -13.54
CA ILE A 29 -18.92 -9.32 -13.19
C ILE A 29 -18.45 -8.27 -14.20
N GLY A 30 -19.24 -8.07 -15.25
CA GLY A 30 -18.98 -7.05 -16.26
C GLY A 30 -19.17 -5.67 -15.65
N TRP A 31 -18.07 -4.94 -15.49
CA TRP A 31 -18.09 -3.51 -15.21
C TRP A 31 -18.17 -2.77 -16.55
N ASN A 32 -19.19 -1.93 -16.73
CA ASN A 32 -19.45 -1.18 -17.96
C ASN A 32 -19.00 0.28 -17.77
N PRO A 33 -17.86 0.72 -18.34
CA PRO A 33 -17.34 2.07 -18.13
C PRO A 33 -17.95 3.12 -19.08
N HIS A 34 -19.00 2.82 -19.85
CA HIS A 34 -19.66 3.82 -20.69
C HIS A 34 -20.81 4.54 -19.96
N ALA A 35 -20.48 5.24 -18.87
CA ALA A 35 -21.28 6.37 -18.41
C ALA A 35 -20.70 7.65 -19.04
N LYS A 36 -21.50 8.30 -19.87
CA LYS A 36 -21.10 9.48 -20.65
C LYS A 36 -20.99 10.71 -19.73
N ASP A 37 -19.77 11.15 -19.45
CA ASP A 37 -19.53 12.50 -18.94
C ASP A 37 -19.29 13.45 -20.11
N SER A 38 -20.38 14.10 -20.54
CA SER A 38 -20.35 15.28 -21.41
C SER A 38 -19.96 16.48 -20.55
N ASN A 39 -18.66 16.81 -20.47
CA ASN A 39 -18.11 18.14 -20.19
C ASN A 39 -16.58 18.06 -20.09
N ALA A 40 -15.91 17.99 -21.24
CA ALA A 40 -14.47 18.16 -21.34
C ALA A 40 -14.20 19.41 -22.21
N GLU A 41 -14.37 20.58 -21.60
CA GLU A 41 -13.97 21.85 -22.20
C GLU A 41 -12.54 22.21 -21.75
N LYS A 42 -11.69 22.47 -22.74
CA LYS A 42 -10.43 23.23 -22.72
C LYS A 42 -9.30 22.78 -21.78
N ARG A 43 -8.42 21.95 -22.34
CA ARG A 43 -6.96 22.10 -22.18
C ARG A 43 -6.30 21.84 -23.54
N GLU A 44 -5.91 22.92 -24.21
CA GLU A 44 -5.16 22.89 -25.47
C GLU A 44 -3.65 22.71 -25.19
N ASP A 45 -2.96 22.30 -26.25
CA ASP A 45 -1.50 22.28 -26.48
C ASP A 45 -0.67 21.06 -26.06
N CYS A 46 -0.76 20.03 -26.92
CA CYS A 46 0.42 19.30 -27.38
C CYS A 46 0.35 19.15 -28.92
N HIS A 47 1.01 20.05 -29.63
CA HIS A 47 1.13 20.02 -31.10
C HIS A 47 1.94 18.81 -31.59
N ARG A 48 1.37 18.01 -32.50
CA ARG A 48 1.86 17.70 -33.88
C ARG A 48 1.43 16.29 -34.33
N LYS A 49 0.46 16.24 -35.28
CA LYS A 49 -0.20 15.07 -35.93
C LYS A 49 -1.03 14.17 -34.99
N THR A 50 -2.36 14.31 -35.13
CA THR A 50 -3.42 13.50 -34.52
C THR A 50 -3.44 12.06 -35.06
N GLU A 51 -2.42 11.27 -34.75
CA GLU A 51 -2.71 9.88 -34.41
C GLU A 51 -3.37 9.93 -33.04
N ARG A 52 -4.66 9.55 -32.98
CA ARG A 52 -5.35 9.42 -31.70
C ARG A 52 -4.52 8.43 -30.87
N CYS A 53 -3.84 8.91 -29.83
CA CYS A 53 -3.31 8.05 -28.78
C CYS A 53 -4.52 7.35 -28.13
N VAL A 54 -4.93 6.23 -28.72
CA VAL A 54 -5.97 5.39 -28.17
C VAL A 54 -5.39 4.81 -26.90
N TYR A 55 -6.04 5.10 -25.78
CA TYR A 55 -5.64 4.60 -24.49
C TYR A 55 -5.86 3.08 -24.46
N ASP A 56 -4.79 2.32 -24.75
CA ASP A 56 -4.80 0.85 -24.76
C ASP A 56 -4.57 0.32 -23.33
N ILE A 57 -5.63 0.34 -22.51
CA ILE A 57 -5.61 -0.38 -21.23
C ILE A 57 -5.91 -1.85 -21.52
N GLY A 58 -4.89 -2.68 -21.53
CA GLY A 58 -5.09 -4.11 -21.47
C GLY A 58 -5.64 -4.52 -20.10
N ASP A 59 -6.70 -5.34 -20.09
CA ASP A 59 -7.18 -5.97 -18.85
C ASP A 59 -6.12 -6.91 -18.29
N LEU A 60 -5.59 -6.60 -17.10
CA LEU A 60 -4.76 -7.52 -16.35
C LEU A 60 -5.63 -8.59 -15.70
N LYS A 61 -5.64 -9.79 -16.28
CA LYS A 61 -6.38 -10.94 -15.72
C LYS A 61 -5.47 -11.77 -14.81
N ALA A 62 -5.89 -11.93 -13.56
CA ALA A 62 -5.26 -12.83 -12.61
C ALA A 62 -6.31 -13.57 -11.79
N PRO A 63 -6.11 -14.86 -11.49
CA PRO A 63 -7.03 -15.63 -10.65
C PRO A 63 -7.01 -15.10 -9.20
N HIS A 64 -8.18 -14.81 -8.64
CA HIS A 64 -8.32 -14.46 -7.24
C HIS A 64 -8.40 -15.74 -6.39
N MET A 65 -7.34 -16.03 -5.63
CA MET A 65 -7.25 -17.22 -4.77
C MET A 65 -6.97 -16.79 -3.33
N VAL A 66 -7.77 -17.31 -2.39
CA VAL A 66 -7.60 -17.08 -0.95
C VAL A 66 -7.64 -18.41 -0.19
N GLY A 67 -6.90 -18.51 0.90
CA GLY A 67 -6.89 -19.72 1.75
C GLY A 67 -6.16 -20.91 1.12
N TYR A 68 -6.77 -22.10 1.18
CA TYR A 68 -6.14 -23.36 0.73
C TYR A 68 -5.71 -23.38 -0.75
N PRO A 69 -6.54 -22.92 -1.72
CA PRO A 69 -6.12 -22.83 -3.12
C PRO A 69 -4.85 -22.00 -3.33
N LEU A 70 -4.70 -20.89 -2.60
CA LEU A 70 -3.50 -20.05 -2.66
C LEU A 70 -2.27 -20.81 -2.12
N ARG A 71 -2.43 -21.57 -1.05
CA ARG A 71 -1.35 -22.40 -0.48
C ARG A 71 -0.94 -23.52 -1.44
N LEU A 72 -1.90 -24.19 -2.07
CA LEU A 72 -1.60 -25.24 -3.05
C LEU A 72 -0.89 -24.64 -4.27
N PHE A 73 -1.38 -23.50 -4.77
CA PHE A 73 -0.78 -22.79 -5.89
C PHE A 73 0.67 -22.36 -5.58
N SER A 74 0.93 -21.83 -4.38
CA SER A 74 2.29 -21.45 -4.00
C SER A 74 3.20 -22.67 -3.89
N MET A 75 2.74 -23.77 -3.29
CA MET A 75 3.50 -25.04 -3.26
C MET A 75 3.80 -25.57 -4.66
N LEU A 76 2.84 -25.51 -5.58
CA LEU A 76 3.02 -25.94 -6.97
C LEU A 76 4.07 -25.09 -7.70
N ASN A 77 4.16 -23.80 -7.39
CA ASN A 77 5.15 -22.91 -7.98
C ASN A 77 6.60 -23.29 -7.64
N TYR A 78 6.81 -23.95 -6.49
CA TYR A 78 8.14 -24.43 -6.06
C TYR A 78 8.56 -25.76 -6.68
N VAL A 79 7.65 -26.49 -7.35
CA VAL A 79 7.99 -27.76 -8.00
C VAL A 79 8.79 -27.47 -9.27
N PRO A 80 10.02 -28.02 -9.44
CA PRO A 80 10.80 -27.82 -10.65
C PRO A 80 10.01 -28.29 -11.88
N LEU A 81 10.18 -27.59 -13.01
CA LEU A 81 9.43 -27.79 -14.27
C LEU A 81 7.96 -27.34 -14.25
N LEU A 82 7.16 -27.77 -13.26
CA LEU A 82 5.75 -27.34 -13.20
C LEU A 82 5.62 -25.85 -12.89
N GLY A 83 6.46 -25.32 -12.00
CA GLY A 83 6.53 -23.90 -11.70
C GLY A 83 6.89 -23.05 -12.92
N ASP A 84 7.81 -23.54 -13.76
CA ASP A 84 8.25 -22.84 -14.98
C ASP A 84 7.14 -22.78 -16.02
N VAL A 85 6.44 -23.90 -16.26
CA VAL A 85 5.30 -23.94 -17.19
C VAL A 85 4.18 -23.02 -16.73
N LEU A 86 3.84 -23.07 -15.44
CA LEU A 86 2.81 -22.23 -14.85
C LEU A 86 3.17 -20.73 -14.96
N ARG A 87 4.41 -20.37 -14.64
CA ARG A 87 4.92 -19.01 -14.76
C ARG A 87 4.91 -18.51 -16.20
N MET A 88 5.35 -19.33 -17.16
CA MET A 88 5.32 -18.97 -18.57
C MET A 88 3.90 -18.78 -19.09
N HIS A 89 2.95 -19.59 -18.63
CA HIS A 89 1.53 -19.42 -18.95
C HIS A 89 0.99 -18.10 -18.40
N LEU A 90 1.24 -17.78 -17.13
CA LEU A 90 0.82 -16.53 -16.50
C LEU A 90 1.41 -15.30 -17.20
N LEU A 91 2.71 -15.31 -17.49
CA LEU A 91 3.38 -14.23 -18.22
C LEU A 91 2.81 -14.03 -19.64
N LYS A 92 2.39 -15.12 -20.30
CA LYS A 92 1.77 -15.07 -21.62
C LYS A 92 0.35 -14.47 -21.55
N VAL A 93 -0.46 -14.92 -20.60
CA VAL A 93 -1.85 -14.45 -20.42
C VAL A 93 -1.89 -12.97 -20.00
N GLN A 94 -0.94 -12.53 -19.18
CA GLN A 94 -0.81 -11.14 -18.73
C GLN A 94 -0.16 -10.21 -19.77
N GLY A 95 0.24 -10.73 -20.93
CA GLY A 95 0.81 -9.89 -22.00
C GLY A 95 2.25 -9.42 -21.77
N PHE A 96 2.95 -9.88 -20.72
CA PHE A 96 4.35 -9.50 -20.44
C PHE A 96 5.30 -9.83 -21.61
N ILE A 97 5.00 -10.89 -22.37
CA ILE A 97 5.78 -11.22 -23.58
C ILE A 97 5.65 -10.13 -24.66
N LYS A 98 4.50 -9.46 -24.78
CA LYS A 98 4.30 -8.35 -25.73
C LYS A 98 5.10 -7.13 -25.28
N VAL A 99 5.06 -6.80 -23.98
CA VAL A 99 5.84 -5.71 -23.40
C VAL A 99 7.33 -5.94 -23.62
N ARG A 100 7.85 -7.14 -23.34
CA ARG A 100 9.26 -7.47 -23.58
C ARG A 100 9.66 -7.30 -25.04
N LYS A 101 8.82 -7.72 -25.99
CA LYS A 101 9.07 -7.52 -27.42
C LYS A 101 9.06 -6.04 -27.81
N PHE A 102 8.14 -5.26 -27.25
CA PHE A 102 8.09 -3.81 -27.45
C PHE A 102 9.33 -3.11 -26.90
N THR A 103 9.80 -3.47 -25.70
CA THR A 103 11.04 -2.92 -25.14
C THR A 103 12.25 -3.23 -26.02
N LEU A 104 12.33 -4.44 -26.60
CA LEU A 104 13.39 -4.78 -27.55
C LEU A 104 13.34 -3.94 -28.83
N SER A 105 12.17 -3.49 -29.28
CA SER A 105 12.06 -2.58 -30.43
C SER A 105 12.43 -1.13 -30.13
N LEU A 106 12.56 -0.75 -28.85
CA LEU A 106 12.94 0.60 -28.43
C LEU A 106 14.45 0.77 -28.20
N ALA A 107 15.21 -0.33 -28.22
CA ALA A 107 16.53 -0.42 -27.63
C ALA A 107 17.62 0.44 -28.30
N ASP A 108 17.42 0.84 -29.56
CA ASP A 108 18.44 1.59 -30.32
C ASP A 108 18.39 3.11 -30.04
N ASP A 109 17.22 3.68 -29.75
CA ASP A 109 17.02 5.14 -29.61
C ASP A 109 16.73 5.58 -28.16
N CYS A 110 16.46 4.66 -27.25
CA CYS A 110 16.10 4.97 -25.86
C CYS A 110 16.81 4.01 -24.90
N PRO A 111 18.00 4.40 -24.36
CA PRO A 111 18.68 3.56 -23.37
C PRO A 111 17.79 3.40 -22.13
N PRO A 112 17.82 2.22 -21.47
CA PRO A 112 16.96 1.96 -20.32
C PRO A 112 17.28 2.92 -19.17
N THR A 113 16.29 3.71 -18.80
CA THR A 113 16.36 4.56 -17.61
C THR A 113 16.25 3.68 -16.36
N LEU A 114 17.37 3.43 -15.68
CA LEU A 114 17.42 2.57 -14.48
C LEU A 114 16.79 3.23 -13.24
N HIS A 115 16.76 4.56 -13.22
CA HIS A 115 16.25 5.36 -12.12
C HIS A 115 15.38 6.47 -12.66
N PRO A 116 14.26 6.83 -11.99
CA PRO A 116 13.43 7.93 -12.44
C PRO A 116 14.27 9.21 -12.56
N VAL A 117 14.37 9.77 -13.76
CA VAL A 117 15.04 11.05 -14.01
C VAL A 117 13.99 12.14 -13.92
N ALA A 118 13.81 12.72 -12.73
CA ALA A 118 13.03 13.94 -12.57
C ALA A 118 13.91 15.14 -12.92
N LYS A 119 13.47 15.97 -13.86
CA LYS A 119 14.07 17.30 -14.06
C LYS A 119 13.33 18.26 -13.14
N LEU A 120 13.98 18.74 -12.10
CA LEU A 120 13.47 19.88 -11.34
C LEU A 120 13.84 21.17 -12.07
N HIS A 121 12.94 22.15 -12.00
CA HIS A 121 13.22 23.49 -12.46
C HIS A 121 13.96 24.25 -11.36
N ASP A 122 14.99 25.01 -11.72
CA ASP A 122 15.87 25.69 -10.75
C ASP A 122 15.08 26.62 -9.82
N ASP A 123 14.10 27.36 -10.37
CA ASP A 123 13.22 28.27 -9.61
C ASP A 123 12.45 27.56 -8.48
N THR A 124 12.08 26.29 -8.69
CA THR A 124 11.34 25.50 -7.70
C THR A 124 12.22 25.05 -6.53
N MET A 125 13.53 24.95 -6.74
CA MET A 125 14.48 24.59 -5.67
C MET A 125 14.75 25.76 -4.73
N ASP A 126 14.88 26.96 -5.28
CA ASP A 126 15.06 28.16 -4.46
C ASP A 126 13.83 28.45 -3.61
N GLU A 127 12.62 28.33 -4.19
CA GLU A 127 11.37 28.45 -3.43
C GLU A 127 11.28 27.44 -2.29
N HIS A 128 11.62 26.18 -2.55
CA HIS A 128 11.57 25.13 -1.52
C HIS A 128 12.55 25.39 -0.37
N ASN A 129 13.76 25.86 -0.69
CA ASN A 129 14.77 26.18 0.32
C ASN A 129 14.33 27.34 1.22
N GLU A 130 13.70 28.37 0.66
CA GLU A 130 13.16 29.48 1.45
C GLU A 130 12.03 29.03 2.37
N LEU A 131 11.10 28.20 1.89
CA LEU A 131 10.03 27.63 2.71
C LEU A 131 10.57 26.74 3.83
N ALA A 132 11.63 25.95 3.56
CA ALA A 132 12.26 25.10 4.56
C ALA A 132 12.93 25.92 5.68
N LYS A 133 13.55 27.06 5.36
CA LYS A 133 14.12 27.98 6.38
C LYS A 133 13.05 28.58 7.29
N ALA A 134 11.87 28.85 6.75
CA ALA A 134 10.74 29.40 7.52
C ALA A 134 10.07 28.36 8.44
N TYR A 135 10.37 27.07 8.26
CA TYR A 135 9.73 25.99 9.01
C TYR A 135 10.33 25.86 10.43
N GLY A 136 9.57 26.28 11.44
CA GLY A 136 10.02 26.27 12.83
C GLY A 136 8.88 26.13 13.84
N VAL A 137 9.27 25.97 15.11
CA VAL A 137 8.34 25.79 16.25
C VAL A 137 7.44 27.01 16.45
N ASP A 138 7.93 28.19 16.14
CA ASP A 138 7.19 29.45 16.27
C ASP A 138 6.14 29.61 15.17
N TRP A 139 6.49 29.21 13.94
CA TRP A 139 5.55 29.19 12.81
C TRP A 139 4.35 28.29 13.09
N VAL A 140 4.59 27.04 13.52
CA VAL A 140 3.50 26.09 13.82
C VAL A 140 2.64 26.60 14.99
N GLY A 141 3.26 27.22 16.00
CA GLY A 141 2.53 27.80 17.12
C GLY A 141 1.57 28.93 16.76
N SER A 142 1.76 29.60 15.62
CA SER A 142 0.89 30.67 15.12
C SER A 142 -0.36 30.16 14.38
N LEU A 143 -0.40 28.88 14.02
CA LEU A 143 -1.47 28.32 13.22
C LEU A 143 -2.72 28.05 14.07
N GLN A 144 -3.89 28.37 13.52
CA GLN A 144 -5.15 28.04 14.15
C GLN A 144 -5.54 26.58 13.87
N THR A 145 -5.83 25.84 14.93
CA THR A 145 -6.38 24.48 14.82
C THR A 145 -7.85 24.55 14.47
N GLN A 146 -8.26 23.79 13.45
CA GLN A 146 -9.67 23.54 13.18
C GLN A 146 -10.13 22.34 14.00
N SER A 147 -11.35 22.38 14.52
CA SER A 147 -11.94 21.21 15.19
C SER A 147 -12.04 20.05 14.20
N LYS A 148 -11.30 18.97 14.48
CA LYS A 148 -11.26 17.75 13.68
C LYS A 148 -11.48 16.53 14.58
N PRO A 149 -12.04 15.44 14.04
CA PRO A 149 -12.26 14.22 14.81
C PRO A 149 -10.97 13.51 15.23
N HIS A 150 -9.84 13.81 14.57
CA HIS A 150 -8.53 13.24 14.89
C HIS A 150 -7.58 14.34 15.33
N LEU A 151 -6.78 14.04 16.35
CA LEU A 151 -5.74 14.93 16.86
C LEU A 151 -4.57 14.95 15.88
N GLY A 152 -4.18 16.14 15.41
CA GLY A 152 -3.01 16.33 14.56
C GLY A 152 -1.76 16.69 15.38
N SER A 153 -0.63 16.82 14.68
CA SER A 153 0.64 17.24 15.28
C SER A 153 0.59 18.66 15.84
N LEU A 154 -0.14 19.57 15.17
CA LEU A 154 -0.33 20.95 15.61
C LEU A 154 -1.06 21.01 16.97
N GLU A 155 -2.17 20.29 17.09
CA GLU A 155 -2.97 20.24 18.33
C GLU A 155 -2.15 19.69 19.51
N LEU A 156 -1.36 18.62 19.27
CA LEU A 156 -0.45 18.08 20.27
C LEU A 156 0.63 19.07 20.68
N GLN A 157 1.23 19.76 19.72
CA GLN A 157 2.26 20.76 20.00
C GLN A 157 1.72 21.92 20.84
N GLN A 158 0.52 22.41 20.51
CA GLN A 158 -0.15 23.44 21.31
C GLN A 158 -0.47 22.93 22.72
N ALA A 159 -0.88 21.67 22.87
CA ALA A 159 -1.12 21.06 24.18
C ALA A 159 0.17 20.94 25.01
N TYR A 160 1.30 20.58 24.39
CA TYR A 160 2.61 20.52 25.06
C TYR A 160 3.07 21.91 25.51
N ARG A 161 2.96 22.92 24.63
CA ARG A 161 3.31 24.30 24.96
C ARG A 161 2.43 24.87 26.08
N ALA A 162 1.14 24.54 26.07
CA ALA A 162 0.20 24.95 27.12
C ALA A 162 0.32 24.12 28.41
N GLY A 163 1.19 23.11 28.47
CA GLY A 163 1.33 22.20 29.61
C GLY A 163 0.11 21.31 29.87
N LYS A 164 -0.82 21.22 28.92
CA LYS A 164 -2.04 20.39 29.03
C LYS A 164 -1.76 18.90 28.81
N ALA A 165 -0.68 18.59 28.11
CA ALA A 165 -0.20 17.24 27.86
C ALA A 165 1.34 17.23 27.88
N THR A 166 1.94 16.05 28.03
CA THR A 166 3.38 15.84 27.87
C THR A 166 3.65 14.73 26.85
N PRO A 167 4.78 14.77 26.14
CA PRO A 167 5.18 13.67 25.25
C PRO A 167 5.17 12.31 25.96
N SER A 168 5.61 12.24 27.22
CA SER A 168 5.58 11.01 28.02
C SER A 168 4.15 10.48 28.24
N ALA A 169 3.20 11.35 28.58
CA ALA A 169 1.81 10.93 28.78
C ALA A 169 1.16 10.44 27.46
N VAL A 170 1.47 11.10 26.35
CA VAL A 170 0.96 10.70 25.02
C VAL A 170 1.54 9.35 24.59
N VAL A 171 2.83 9.11 24.83
CA VAL A 171 3.46 7.82 24.50
C VAL A 171 2.89 6.69 25.36
N GLU A 172 2.70 6.88 26.66
CA GLU A 172 2.07 5.83 27.49
C GLU A 172 0.64 5.51 27.03
N ALA A 173 -0.18 6.54 26.78
CA ALA A 173 -1.53 6.33 26.26
C ALA A 173 -1.53 5.58 24.91
N THR A 174 -0.53 5.84 24.07
CA THR A 174 -0.37 5.13 22.79
C THR A 174 0.05 3.67 23.00
N LEU A 175 0.99 3.41 23.91
CA LEU A 175 1.43 2.05 24.24
C LEU A 175 0.30 1.24 24.87
N ASP A 176 -0.52 1.85 25.73
CA ASP A 176 -1.72 1.23 26.28
C ASP A 176 -2.71 0.86 25.16
N ALA A 177 -3.02 1.78 24.26
CA ALA A 177 -3.91 1.50 23.12
C ALA A 177 -3.37 0.39 22.20
N ILE A 178 -2.05 0.31 22.00
CA ILE A 178 -1.42 -0.79 21.26
C ILE A 178 -1.64 -2.11 21.99
N ARG A 179 -1.39 -2.17 23.30
CA ARG A 179 -1.56 -3.37 24.12
C ARG A 179 -3.02 -3.85 24.14
N ASP A 180 -3.97 -2.93 24.26
CA ASP A 180 -5.41 -3.22 24.24
C ASP A 180 -5.83 -3.81 22.89
N ASN A 181 -5.41 -3.21 21.78
CA ASN A 181 -5.70 -3.71 20.44
C ASN A 181 -5.07 -5.08 20.19
N MET A 182 -3.83 -5.30 20.65
CA MET A 182 -3.14 -6.60 20.51
C MET A 182 -3.81 -7.71 21.33
N SER A 183 -4.50 -7.36 22.41
CA SER A 183 -5.22 -8.29 23.28
C SER A 183 -6.67 -8.53 22.83
N SER A 184 -7.14 -7.85 21.78
CA SER A 184 -8.50 -8.02 21.25
C SER A 184 -8.66 -9.34 20.47
N GLY A 185 -9.91 -9.78 20.27
CA GLY A 185 -10.21 -11.02 19.52
C GLY A 185 -9.85 -10.97 18.03
N ALA A 186 -9.60 -9.79 17.49
CA ALA A 186 -9.18 -9.57 16.10
C ALA A 186 -8.15 -8.42 16.05
N PRO A 187 -6.89 -8.67 16.46
CA PRO A 187 -5.91 -7.61 16.65
C PRO A 187 -5.49 -6.99 15.31
N PHE A 188 -5.60 -5.66 15.20
CA PHE A 188 -5.07 -4.92 14.05
C PHE A 188 -3.59 -4.62 14.27
N ARG A 189 -2.70 -5.43 13.68
CA ARG A 189 -1.24 -5.31 13.88
C ARG A 189 -0.63 -4.16 13.08
N ALA A 190 -0.93 -2.92 13.46
CA ALA A 190 -0.36 -1.71 12.86
C ALA A 190 1.17 -1.67 13.01
N PHE A 191 1.68 -2.17 14.13
CA PHE A 191 3.10 -2.30 14.42
C PHE A 191 3.50 -3.77 14.48
N THR A 192 4.54 -4.16 13.72
CA THR A 192 5.13 -5.50 13.79
C THR A 192 6.21 -5.61 14.85
N GLN A 193 6.82 -4.48 15.23
CA GLN A 193 7.84 -4.36 16.26
C GLN A 193 7.62 -3.06 17.05
N CYS A 194 7.79 -3.12 18.37
CA CYS A 194 7.69 -1.95 19.25
C CYS A 194 8.74 -2.09 20.37
N ASN A 195 9.67 -1.13 20.47
CA ASN A 195 10.60 -1.04 21.59
C ASN A 195 10.06 -0.02 22.60
N GLU A 196 9.27 -0.50 23.56
CA GLU A 196 8.61 0.40 24.51
C GLU A 196 9.58 1.16 25.40
N GLN A 197 10.72 0.55 25.76
CA GLN A 197 11.70 1.18 26.64
C GLN A 197 12.36 2.38 25.95
N ASP A 198 12.74 2.21 24.68
CA ASP A 198 13.29 3.30 23.87
C ASP A 198 12.24 4.40 23.63
N ALA A 199 10.99 4.01 23.32
CA ALA A 199 9.89 4.97 23.17
C ALA A 199 9.69 5.84 24.43
N ARG A 200 9.70 5.21 25.61
CA ARG A 200 9.63 5.92 26.91
C ARG A 200 10.82 6.86 27.12
N ALA A 201 12.04 6.38 26.89
CA ALA A 201 13.25 7.18 27.07
C ALA A 201 13.27 8.42 26.15
N GLN A 202 12.86 8.26 24.88
CA GLN A 202 12.73 9.37 23.95
C GLN A 202 11.63 10.36 24.36
N ALA A 203 10.50 9.84 24.85
CA ALA A 203 9.39 10.66 25.35
C ALA A 203 9.81 11.49 26.58
N GLU A 204 10.53 10.91 27.52
CA GLU A 204 11.07 11.62 28.69
C GLU A 204 12.06 12.72 28.28
N ALA A 205 12.95 12.44 27.33
CA ALA A 205 13.86 13.46 26.79
C ALA A 205 13.09 14.61 26.12
N SER A 206 12.02 14.29 25.38
CA SER A 206 11.15 15.30 24.75
C SER A 206 10.37 16.10 25.79
N THR A 207 9.81 15.45 26.81
CA THR A 207 9.11 16.11 27.92
C THR A 207 10.02 17.11 28.63
N ARG A 208 11.29 16.77 28.88
CA ARG A 208 12.27 17.70 29.47
C ARG A 208 12.51 18.92 28.59
N ARG A 209 12.64 18.72 27.27
CA ARG A 209 12.82 19.82 26.30
C ARG A 209 11.61 20.76 26.29
N TRP A 210 10.40 20.21 26.22
CA TRP A 210 9.17 20.98 26.27
C TRP A 210 8.98 21.71 27.59
N ALA A 211 9.30 21.08 28.73
CA ALA A 211 9.27 21.74 30.04
C ALA A 211 10.25 22.93 30.11
N SER A 212 11.39 22.85 29.41
CA SER A 212 12.36 23.95 29.30
C SER A 212 12.07 24.94 28.16
N LEU A 213 10.97 24.78 27.43
CA LEU A 213 10.61 25.54 26.22
C LEU A 213 11.71 25.53 25.13
N LYS A 214 12.48 24.44 25.04
CA LYS A 214 13.54 24.22 24.05
C LYS A 214 13.33 22.93 23.23
N PRO A 215 12.20 22.79 22.52
CA PRO A 215 12.00 21.67 21.59
C PRO A 215 13.01 21.73 20.43
N LEU A 216 13.31 20.57 19.83
CA LEU A 216 14.27 20.48 18.71
C LEU A 216 13.69 20.99 17.39
N GLY A 217 12.36 20.95 17.26
CA GLY A 217 11.66 21.28 16.05
C GLY A 217 10.15 21.17 16.26
N PRO A 218 9.37 21.35 15.18
CA PRO A 218 7.91 21.33 15.25
C PRO A 218 7.30 19.93 15.47
N LEU A 219 8.12 18.86 15.43
CA LEU A 219 7.74 17.47 15.70
C LEU A 219 8.41 16.95 16.97
#